data_AF-A0A7X8MML7-F1
#
_entry.id   AF-A0A7X8MML7-F1
#
_cell.length_a   1.000
_cell.length_b   1.000
_cell.length_c   1.000
_cell.angle_alpha   90.00
_cell.angle_beta   90.00
_cell.angle_gamma   90.00
#
_symmetry.space_group_name_H-M   'P 1'
#
loop_
_entity.id
_entity.type
_entity.pdbx_description
1 polymer ?
#
loop_
_entity_poly.entity_id
_entity_poly.type
_entity_poly.pdbx_seq_one_letter_code
_entity_poly.pdbx_strand_id
1 'polypeptide(L)'
;MTEAAIKMQNTNTTIVKGTISYPLSASEAFKLGIGVRTAIMNVYASLAEKCSTNNDRAVINNVVTQDQEKIATLEKEFDFALNCEVGRFYAAGGTLLETDEMARKISNTSQLIQRNLDNCSAHISSLTKEAHTTSDSQEIMTLASRINEYVKDMYLRLAQFYPQGEIRRAFQYMADIG
;
A
#
# COMPACT_ATOMS: atom_id res chain seq x y z
N MET A 1 10.44 21.39 -27.98
CA MET A 1 10.23 21.88 -26.61
C MET A 1 8.85 22.48 -26.54
N THR A 2 7.90 21.81 -25.89
CA THR A 2 6.62 22.36 -25.43
C THR A 2 6.02 21.36 -24.43
N GLU A 3 6.25 21.67 -23.15
CA GLU A 3 5.27 21.61 -22.05
C GLU A 3 4.26 20.44 -22.03
N ALA A 4 4.75 19.25 -21.66
CA ALA A 4 3.95 18.27 -20.92
C ALA A 4 4.61 17.95 -19.57
N ALA A 5 5.32 18.93 -19.02
CA ALA A 5 5.99 18.83 -17.74
C ALA A 5 4.96 18.89 -16.61
N ILE A 6 4.79 17.73 -15.96
CA ILE A 6 4.66 17.63 -14.51
C ILE A 6 3.46 18.41 -13.95
N LYS A 7 2.26 17.86 -14.15
CA LYS A 7 1.19 17.95 -13.15
C LYS A 7 1.12 16.62 -12.39
N MET A 8 2.23 16.23 -11.76
CA MET A 8 2.12 15.43 -10.54
C MET A 8 1.55 16.39 -9.50
N GLN A 9 0.23 16.30 -9.30
CA GLN A 9 -0.38 16.88 -8.11
C GLN A 9 0.37 16.31 -6.92
N ASN A 10 0.99 17.21 -6.16
CA ASN A 10 1.49 17.00 -4.82
C ASN A 10 0.32 16.55 -3.93
N THR A 11 -0.08 15.29 -4.01
CA THR A 11 -0.54 14.56 -2.84
C THR A 11 0.70 14.07 -2.13
N ASN A 12 1.36 15.02 -1.45
CA ASN A 12 2.22 14.69 -0.31
C ASN A 12 1.32 14.06 0.75
N THR A 13 0.97 12.79 0.57
CA THR A 13 0.66 11.91 1.69
C THR A 13 2.00 11.64 2.35
N THR A 14 2.52 12.68 3.01
CA THR A 14 3.57 12.56 3.99
C THR A 14 3.07 11.45 4.91
N ILE A 15 3.81 10.33 4.95
CA ILE A 15 3.77 9.46 6.13
C ILE A 15 4.38 10.32 7.24
N VAL A 16 3.60 11.28 7.74
CA VAL A 16 3.93 12.12 8.86
C VAL A 16 4.12 11.15 10.00
N LYS A 17 5.29 11.20 10.65
CA LYS A 17 5.59 10.61 11.97
C LYS A 17 4.32 10.43 12.82
N GLY A 18 3.67 9.30 12.65
CA GLY A 18 2.33 9.01 13.12
C GLY A 18 2.16 7.52 12.91
N THR A 19 1.90 6.82 14.01
CA THR A 19 1.75 5.37 14.06
C THR A 19 0.71 4.97 13.01
N ILE A 20 1.07 4.13 12.05
CA ILE A 20 0.10 3.57 11.10
C ILE A 20 -0.83 2.70 11.93
N SER A 21 -2.04 3.17 12.21
CA SER A 21 -3.02 2.40 12.97
C SER A 21 -3.43 1.17 12.18
N TYR A 22 -3.53 0.03 12.85
CA TYR A 22 -4.03 -1.18 12.21
C TYR A 22 -5.50 -1.01 11.78
N PRO A 23 -5.88 -1.49 10.58
CA PRO A 23 -7.26 -1.39 10.10
C PRO A 23 -8.28 -2.10 10.99
N LEU A 24 -9.41 -1.45 11.21
CA LEU A 24 -10.58 -1.99 11.89
C LEU A 24 -11.76 -2.22 10.93
N SER A 25 -11.63 -1.80 9.67
CA SER A 25 -12.61 -2.04 8.61
C SER A 25 -11.92 -2.42 7.28
N ALA A 26 -12.70 -2.86 6.29
CA ALA A 26 -12.17 -3.23 5.00
C ALA A 26 -11.74 -1.99 4.20
N SER A 27 -12.50 -0.89 4.29
CA SER A 27 -12.11 0.39 3.70
C SER A 27 -10.78 0.90 4.30
N GLU A 28 -10.58 0.78 5.61
CA GLU A 28 -9.29 1.14 6.24
C GLU A 28 -8.14 0.25 5.74
N ALA A 29 -8.39 -1.04 5.47
CA ALA A 29 -7.39 -1.94 4.90
C ALA A 29 -7.00 -1.51 3.48
N PHE A 30 -7.97 -1.19 2.62
CA PHE A 30 -7.69 -0.68 1.27
C PHE A 30 -6.96 0.68 1.31
N LYS A 31 -7.36 1.57 2.22
CA LYS A 31 -6.67 2.85 2.45
C LYS A 31 -5.20 2.65 2.84
N LEU A 32 -4.92 1.68 3.71
CA LEU A 32 -3.56 1.28 4.03
C LEU A 32 -2.81 0.78 2.79
N GLY A 33 -3.43 -0.09 1.98
CA GLY A 33 -2.83 -0.59 0.74
C GLY A 33 -2.48 0.50 -0.27
N ILE A 34 -3.36 1.48 -0.44
CA ILE A 34 -3.12 2.68 -1.26
C ILE A 34 -1.91 3.45 -0.73
N GLY A 35 -1.83 3.66 0.60
CA GLY A 35 -0.71 4.35 1.22
C GLY A 35 0.63 3.63 1.03
N VAL A 36 0.65 2.31 1.19
CA VAL A 36 1.84 1.47 0.97
C VAL A 36 2.30 1.55 -0.49
N ARG A 37 1.39 1.38 -1.46
CA ARG A 37 1.75 1.46 -2.89
C ARG A 37 2.20 2.87 -3.30
N THR A 38 1.57 3.91 -2.77
CA THR A 38 1.99 5.29 -3.00
C THR A 38 3.42 5.53 -2.49
N ALA A 39 3.76 4.99 -1.31
CA ALA A 39 5.12 5.08 -0.78
C ALA A 39 6.14 4.34 -1.65
N ILE A 40 5.76 3.21 -2.23
CA ILE A 40 6.59 2.43 -3.15
C ILE A 40 6.79 3.12 -4.49
N MET A 41 5.77 3.79 -5.02
CA MET A 41 5.92 4.61 -6.22
C MET A 41 7.00 5.68 -6.04
N ASN A 42 7.17 6.23 -4.84
CA ASN A 42 8.26 7.16 -4.56
C ASN A 42 9.64 6.47 -4.66
N VAL A 43 9.75 5.20 -4.25
CA VAL A 43 10.96 4.39 -4.44
C VAL A 43 11.24 4.18 -5.92
N TYR A 44 10.23 3.81 -6.71
CA TYR A 44 10.38 3.64 -8.16
C TYR A 44 10.74 4.94 -8.88
N ALA A 45 10.18 6.07 -8.45
CA ALA A 45 10.56 7.38 -8.97
C ALA A 45 12.05 7.67 -8.70
N SER A 46 12.54 7.40 -7.49
CA SER A 46 13.96 7.51 -7.17
C SER A 46 14.83 6.60 -8.03
N LEU A 47 14.40 5.37 -8.33
CA LEU A 47 15.13 4.47 -9.23
C LEU A 47 15.16 4.98 -10.67
N ALA A 48 14.05 5.53 -11.18
CA ALA A 48 13.96 6.06 -12.54
C ALA A 48 14.97 7.21 -12.78
N GLU A 49 15.22 8.03 -11.76
CA GLU A 49 16.23 9.10 -11.80
C GLU A 49 17.66 8.57 -11.92
N LYS A 50 17.93 7.34 -11.45
CA LYS A 50 19.24 6.69 -11.49
C LYS A 50 19.49 5.88 -12.76
N CYS A 51 18.44 5.59 -13.53
CA CYS A 51 18.58 4.87 -14.79
C CYS A 51 19.48 5.64 -15.77
N SER A 52 20.61 5.02 -16.13
CA SER A 52 21.61 5.57 -17.05
C SER A 52 21.22 5.42 -18.52
N THR A 53 20.33 4.47 -18.84
CA THR A 53 19.86 4.24 -20.20
C THR A 53 18.36 4.53 -20.34
N ASN A 54 17.95 4.91 -21.55
CA ASN A 54 16.54 5.08 -21.88
C ASN A 54 15.75 3.77 -21.74
N ASN A 55 16.40 2.62 -21.95
CA ASN A 55 15.77 1.32 -21.84
C ASN A 55 15.43 1.00 -20.38
N ASP A 56 16.38 1.16 -19.45
CA ASP A 56 16.14 0.93 -18.03
C ASP A 56 15.04 1.86 -17.50
N ARG A 57 15.08 3.13 -17.93
CA ARG A 57 14.05 4.12 -17.57
C ARG A 57 12.67 3.73 -18.11
N ALA A 58 12.58 3.21 -19.34
CA ALA A 58 11.33 2.74 -19.90
C ALA A 58 10.76 1.55 -19.11
N VAL A 59 11.61 0.61 -18.68
CA VAL A 59 11.20 -0.52 -17.85
C VAL A 59 10.67 -0.03 -16.49
N ILE A 60 11.38 0.87 -15.80
CA ILE A 60 10.90 1.42 -14.53
C ILE A 60 9.61 2.23 -14.71
N ASN A 61 9.48 3.01 -15.78
CA ASN A 61 8.24 3.73 -16.07
C ASN A 61 7.05 2.78 -16.32
N ASN A 62 7.29 1.62 -16.94
CA ASN A 62 6.26 0.59 -17.08
C ASN A 62 5.84 0.04 -15.70
N VAL A 63 6.79 -0.21 -14.80
CA VAL A 63 6.49 -0.62 -13.41
C VAL A 63 5.67 0.44 -12.68
N VAL A 64 6.05 1.73 -12.81
CA VAL A 64 5.30 2.85 -12.23
C VAL A 64 3.87 2.91 -12.77
N THR A 65 3.70 2.70 -14.08
CA THR A 65 2.37 2.71 -14.73
C THR A 65 1.51 1.55 -14.20
N GLN A 66 2.07 0.35 -14.09
CA GLN A 66 1.37 -0.79 -13.50
C GLN A 66 0.95 -0.53 -12.05
N ASP A 67 1.82 0.09 -11.25
CA ASP A 67 1.49 0.43 -9.87
C ASP A 67 0.43 1.53 -9.74
N GLN A 68 0.36 2.47 -10.68
CA GLN A 68 -0.75 3.44 -10.79
C GLN A 68 -2.09 2.75 -11.07
N GLU A 69 -2.11 1.77 -11.99
CA GLU A 69 -3.32 0.99 -12.27
C GLU A 69 -3.78 0.18 -11.05
N LYS A 70 -2.81 -0.40 -10.31
CA LYS A 70 -3.10 -1.10 -9.04
C LYS A 70 -3.67 -0.14 -7.99
N ILE A 71 -3.12 1.07 -7.84
CA ILE A 71 -3.68 2.08 -6.93
C ILE A 71 -5.10 2.46 -7.33
N ALA A 72 -5.35 2.74 -8.60
CA ALA A 72 -6.70 3.05 -9.09
C ALA A 72 -7.69 1.90 -8.85
N THR A 73 -7.20 0.66 -8.90
CA THR A 73 -8.00 -0.53 -8.54
C THR A 73 -8.31 -0.54 -7.04
N LEU A 74 -7.32 -0.28 -6.19
CA LEU A 74 -7.51 -0.20 -4.74
C LEU A 74 -8.43 0.96 -4.32
N GLU A 75 -8.40 2.09 -5.02
CA GLU A 75 -9.32 3.22 -4.78
C GLU A 75 -10.77 2.83 -5.06
N LYS A 76 -11.03 2.08 -6.13
CA LYS A 76 -12.38 1.54 -6.41
C LYS A 76 -12.85 0.57 -5.34
N GLU A 77 -11.97 -0.32 -4.88
CA GLU A 77 -12.29 -1.28 -3.82
C GLU A 77 -12.49 -0.58 -2.46
N PHE A 78 -11.73 0.49 -2.20
CA PHE A 78 -11.94 1.37 -1.04
C PHE A 78 -13.34 1.98 -1.07
N ASP A 79 -13.73 2.60 -2.19
CA ASP A 79 -15.05 3.23 -2.34
C ASP A 79 -16.18 2.20 -2.20
N PHE A 80 -16.01 1.02 -2.79
CA PHE A 80 -16.97 -0.07 -2.65
C PHE A 80 -17.12 -0.53 -1.20
N ALA A 81 -16.00 -0.81 -0.52
CA ALA A 81 -16.02 -1.24 0.88
C ALA A 81 -16.65 -0.18 1.80
N LEU A 82 -16.30 1.09 1.60
CA LEU A 82 -16.86 2.20 2.37
C LEU A 82 -18.37 2.32 2.17
N ASN A 83 -18.87 2.19 0.93
CA ASN A 83 -20.30 2.21 0.65
C ASN A 83 -21.04 1.05 1.31
N CYS A 84 -20.45 -0.16 1.34
CA CYS A 84 -21.00 -1.30 2.06
C CYS A 84 -21.08 -1.04 3.57
N GLU A 85 -20.00 -0.52 4.16
CA GLU A 85 -19.93 -0.16 5.60
C GLU A 85 -20.98 0.90 5.97
N VAL A 86 -21.10 1.97 5.16
CA VAL A 86 -22.13 3.02 5.33
C VAL A 86 -23.54 2.44 5.19
N GLY A 87 -23.76 1.56 4.21
CA GLY A 87 -25.05 0.89 4.03
C GLY A 87 -25.46 0.07 5.25
N ARG A 88 -24.53 -0.70 5.83
CA ARG A 88 -24.77 -1.47 7.06
C ARG A 88 -25.05 -0.59 8.26
N PHE A 89 -24.32 0.52 8.40
CA PHE A 89 -24.56 1.50 9.47
C PHE A 89 -26.00 2.02 9.45
N TYR A 90 -26.49 2.46 8.28
CA TYR A 90 -27.86 2.94 8.14
C TYR A 90 -28.91 1.84 8.29
N ALA A 91 -28.65 0.63 7.78
CA ALA A 91 -29.55 -0.51 7.96
C ALA A 91 -29.73 -0.88 9.45
N ALA A 92 -28.70 -0.64 10.27
CA ALA A 92 -28.73 -0.84 11.73
C ALA A 92 -29.26 0.39 12.51
N GLY A 93 -29.88 1.37 11.85
CA GLY A 93 -30.39 2.58 12.49
C GLY A 93 -29.31 3.48 13.09
N GLY A 94 -28.07 3.39 12.58
CA GLY A 94 -26.93 4.18 13.05
C GLY A 94 -26.31 3.71 14.37
N THR A 95 -26.60 2.48 14.81
CA THR A 95 -26.14 1.95 16.11
C THR A 95 -24.95 1.00 16.01
N LEU A 96 -24.64 0.49 14.82
CA LEU A 96 -23.59 -0.50 14.60
C LEU A 96 -22.22 0.19 14.40
N LEU A 97 -21.32 0.00 15.36
CA LEU A 97 -19.91 0.38 15.25
C LEU A 97 -19.05 -0.88 15.00
N GLU A 98 -18.92 -1.27 13.74
CA GLU A 98 -18.17 -2.47 13.33
C GLU A 98 -16.71 -2.44 13.79
N THR A 99 -16.13 -1.24 13.89
CA THR A 99 -14.76 -1.01 14.35
C THR A 99 -14.53 -1.46 15.79
N ASP A 100 -15.48 -1.25 16.70
CA ASP A 100 -15.37 -1.63 18.11
C ASP A 100 -15.45 -3.15 18.29
N GLU A 101 -16.29 -3.80 17.48
CA GLU A 101 -16.38 -5.26 17.44
C GLU A 101 -15.08 -5.87 16.89
N MET A 102 -14.55 -5.32 15.80
CA MET A 102 -13.29 -5.78 15.23
C MET A 102 -12.14 -5.61 16.23
N ALA A 103 -12.03 -4.44 16.87
CA ALA A 103 -10.99 -4.18 17.87
C ALA A 103 -10.99 -5.22 19.01
N ARG A 104 -12.18 -5.65 19.46
CA ARG A 104 -12.31 -6.76 20.42
C ARG A 104 -11.86 -8.10 19.85
N LYS A 105 -12.22 -8.41 18.59
CA LYS A 105 -11.84 -9.68 17.93
C LYS A 105 -10.34 -9.83 17.73
N ILE A 106 -9.63 -8.73 17.46
CA ILE A 106 -8.18 -8.72 17.22
C ILE A 106 -7.37 -8.30 18.44
N SER A 107 -7.97 -8.21 19.64
CA SER A 107 -7.26 -7.72 20.84
C SER A 107 -5.94 -8.46 21.08
N ASN A 108 -5.93 -9.78 20.87
CA ASN A 108 -4.79 -10.65 21.11
C ASN A 108 -3.74 -10.62 19.98
N THR A 109 -4.06 -10.08 18.80
CA THR A 109 -3.15 -9.97 17.65
C THR A 109 -2.80 -8.53 17.31
N SER A 110 -3.48 -7.53 17.88
CA SER A 110 -3.32 -6.09 17.62
C SER A 110 -1.86 -5.62 17.67
N GLN A 111 -1.11 -6.02 18.70
CA GLN A 111 0.32 -5.67 18.82
C GLN A 111 1.18 -6.28 17.72
N LEU A 112 0.87 -7.51 17.28
CA LEU A 112 1.58 -8.16 16.18
C LEU A 112 1.26 -7.50 14.85
N ILE A 113 0.01 -7.09 14.64
CA ILE A 113 -0.40 -6.33 13.46
C ILE A 113 0.37 -5.01 13.43
N GLN A 114 0.35 -4.24 14.53
CA GLN A 114 1.05 -2.96 14.62
C GLN A 114 2.55 -3.12 14.33
N ARG A 115 3.20 -4.12 14.94
CA ARG A 115 4.62 -4.40 14.69
C ARG A 115 4.91 -4.73 13.23
N ASN A 116 4.01 -5.43 12.53
CA ASN A 116 4.18 -5.69 11.10
C ASN A 116 4.08 -4.42 10.26
N LEU A 117 3.18 -3.50 10.62
CA LEU A 117 3.04 -2.21 9.94
C LEU A 117 4.26 -1.31 10.19
N ASP A 118 4.76 -1.27 11.43
CA ASP A 118 5.97 -0.52 11.77
C ASP A 118 7.19 -1.08 11.03
N ASN A 119 7.31 -2.41 10.95
CA ASN A 119 8.35 -3.08 10.18
C ASN A 119 8.24 -2.76 8.68
N CYS A 120 7.03 -2.68 8.13
CA CYS A 120 6.81 -2.27 6.74
C CYS A 120 7.26 -0.84 6.48
N SER A 121 6.84 0.10 7.32
CA SER A 121 7.26 1.50 7.21
C SER A 121 8.80 1.64 7.28
N ALA A 122 9.44 0.89 8.19
CA ALA A 122 10.90 0.87 8.29
C ALA A 122 11.55 0.25 7.05
N HIS A 123 10.99 -0.82 6.51
CA HIS A 123 11.50 -1.48 5.32
C HIS A 123 11.39 -0.61 4.07
N ILE A 124 10.24 0.03 3.83
CA ILE A 124 10.06 0.99 2.72
C ILE A 124 11.04 2.16 2.85
N SER A 125 11.27 2.66 4.07
CA SER A 125 12.27 3.69 4.32
C SER A 125 13.69 3.22 3.99
N SER A 126 14.02 1.96 4.27
CA SER A 126 15.30 1.35 3.89
C SER A 126 15.44 1.20 2.38
N LEU A 127 14.40 0.71 1.71
CA LEU A 127 14.34 0.56 0.25
C LEU A 127 14.48 1.91 -0.46
N THR A 128 13.87 2.96 0.09
CA THR A 128 14.04 4.34 -0.39
C THR A 128 15.51 4.73 -0.35
N LYS A 129 16.22 4.49 0.76
CA LYS A 129 17.65 4.80 0.88
C LYS A 129 18.50 3.98 -0.10
N GLU A 130 18.20 2.69 -0.23
CA GLU A 130 18.88 1.78 -1.18
C GLU A 130 18.74 2.31 -2.60
N ALA A 131 17.53 2.67 -3.02
CA ALA A 131 17.23 3.24 -4.34
C ALA A 131 17.99 4.54 -4.65
N HIS A 132 18.34 5.35 -3.64
CA HIS A 132 19.15 6.56 -3.86
C HIS A 132 20.62 6.25 -4.13
N THR A 133 21.10 5.08 -3.70
CA THR A 133 22.50 4.63 -3.81
C THR A 133 22.73 3.64 -4.94
N THR A 134 21.69 2.97 -5.42
CA THR A 134 21.77 2.01 -6.53
C THR A 134 21.97 2.74 -7.87
N SER A 135 23.00 2.33 -8.61
CA SER A 135 23.33 2.88 -9.94
C SER A 135 23.48 1.82 -11.02
N ASP A 136 23.55 0.54 -10.64
CA ASP A 136 23.65 -0.58 -11.58
C ASP A 136 22.26 -1.01 -12.07
N SER A 137 22.11 -1.24 -13.38
CA SER A 137 20.83 -1.58 -14.00
C SER A 137 20.27 -2.92 -13.49
N GLN A 138 21.13 -3.93 -13.27
CA GLN A 138 20.69 -5.23 -12.76
C GLN A 138 20.24 -5.12 -11.31
N GLU A 139 20.92 -4.32 -10.50
CA GLU A 139 20.52 -4.03 -9.12
C GLU A 139 19.18 -3.26 -9.06
N ILE A 140 18.95 -2.30 -9.95
CA ILE A 140 17.68 -1.56 -10.05
C ILE A 140 16.52 -2.53 -10.30
N MET A 141 16.65 -3.44 -11.27
CA MET A 141 15.60 -4.41 -11.58
C MET A 141 15.37 -5.42 -10.46
N THR A 142 16.45 -5.86 -9.82
CA THR A 142 16.39 -6.78 -8.68
C THR A 142 15.67 -6.12 -7.48
N LEU A 143 15.97 -4.85 -7.22
CA LEU A 143 15.31 -4.09 -6.17
C LEU A 143 13.81 -3.91 -6.48
N ALA A 144 13.45 -3.62 -7.73
CA ALA A 144 12.06 -3.47 -8.11
C ALA A 144 11.22 -4.74 -7.89
N SER A 145 11.76 -5.91 -8.24
CA SER A 145 11.12 -7.21 -8.01
C SER A 145 11.00 -7.54 -6.51
N ARG A 146 12.06 -7.31 -5.73
CA ARG A 146 12.07 -7.53 -4.26
C ARG A 146 10.99 -6.72 -3.55
N ILE A 147 10.72 -5.49 -4.00
CA ILE A 147 9.68 -4.64 -3.44
C ILE A 147 8.30 -5.29 -3.61
N ASN A 148 7.98 -5.79 -4.80
CA ASN A 148 6.68 -6.43 -5.06
C ASN A 148 6.48 -7.70 -4.24
N GLU A 149 7.50 -8.57 -4.17
CA GLU A 149 7.46 -9.78 -3.34
C GLU A 149 7.26 -9.44 -1.85
N TYR A 150 8.00 -8.44 -1.35
CA TYR A 150 7.88 -8.01 0.03
C TYR A 150 6.45 -7.54 0.39
N VAL A 151 5.85 -6.74 -0.47
CA VAL A 151 4.49 -6.20 -0.28
C VAL A 151 3.47 -7.32 -0.27
N LYS A 152 3.56 -8.24 -1.22
CA LYS A 152 2.70 -9.42 -1.30
C LYS A 152 2.77 -10.24 -0.02
N ASP A 153 3.98 -10.57 0.44
CA ASP A 153 4.19 -11.33 1.67
C ASP A 153 3.68 -10.59 2.90
N MET A 154 3.87 -9.26 2.94
CA MET A 154 3.33 -8.44 4.02
C MET A 154 1.80 -8.50 4.05
N TYR A 155 1.10 -8.35 2.92
CA TYR A 155 -0.35 -8.47 2.88
C TYR A 155 -0.84 -9.85 3.30
N LEU A 156 -0.19 -10.92 2.84
CA LEU A 156 -0.52 -12.29 3.27
C LEU A 156 -0.33 -12.50 4.77
N ARG A 157 0.74 -11.95 5.35
CA ARG A 157 0.96 -11.97 6.81
C ARG A 157 -0.11 -11.18 7.55
N LEU A 158 -0.46 -9.98 7.10
CA LEU A 158 -1.52 -9.17 7.71
C LEU A 158 -2.85 -9.93 7.68
N ALA A 159 -3.21 -10.55 6.56
CA ALA A 159 -4.43 -11.34 6.42
C ALA A 159 -4.57 -12.46 7.47
N GLN A 160 -3.46 -13.06 7.92
CA GLN A 160 -3.47 -14.14 8.92
C GLN A 160 -3.81 -13.66 10.33
N PHE A 161 -3.60 -12.38 10.65
CA PHE A 161 -3.89 -11.83 11.98
C PHE A 161 -5.34 -11.40 12.19
N TYR A 162 -6.11 -11.31 11.11
CA TYR A 162 -7.53 -10.98 11.16
C TYR A 162 -8.40 -12.24 11.13
N PRO A 163 -9.55 -12.23 11.83
CA PRO A 163 -10.56 -13.28 11.70
C PRO A 163 -11.06 -13.38 10.25
N GLN A 164 -11.76 -14.47 9.94
CA GLN A 164 -12.46 -14.58 8.66
C GLN A 164 -13.44 -13.42 8.51
N GLY A 165 -13.39 -12.73 7.37
CA GLY A 165 -14.18 -11.52 7.17
C GLY A 165 -13.64 -10.63 6.05
N GLU A 166 -14.19 -9.42 5.96
CA GLU A 166 -13.89 -8.46 4.89
C GLU A 166 -12.45 -7.94 4.94
N ILE A 167 -11.90 -7.65 6.12
CA ILE A 167 -10.51 -7.17 6.26
C ILE A 167 -9.51 -8.20 5.76
N ARG A 168 -9.68 -9.47 6.17
CA ARG A 168 -8.83 -10.57 5.71
C ARG A 168 -8.90 -10.72 4.20
N ARG A 169 -10.10 -10.67 3.62
CA ARG A 169 -10.29 -10.75 2.16
C ARG A 169 -9.67 -9.56 1.44
N ALA A 170 -9.76 -8.36 1.99
CA ALA A 170 -9.09 -7.18 1.43
C ALA A 170 -7.57 -7.39 1.35
N PHE A 171 -6.93 -7.88 2.40
CA PHE A 171 -5.49 -8.17 2.38
C PHE A 171 -5.12 -9.30 1.42
N GLN A 172 -5.93 -10.36 1.33
CA GLN A 172 -5.70 -11.43 0.34
C GLN A 172 -5.81 -10.90 -1.09
N TYR A 173 -6.84 -10.11 -1.37
CA TYR A 173 -7.01 -9.44 -2.66
C TYR A 173 -5.81 -8.54 -2.99
N MET A 174 -5.35 -7.73 -2.04
CA MET A 174 -4.17 -6.88 -2.20
C MET A 174 -2.90 -7.68 -2.53
N ALA A 175 -2.76 -8.89 -1.98
CA ALA A 175 -1.65 -9.79 -2.29
C ALA A 175 -1.78 -10.45 -3.68
N ASP A 176 -3.01 -10.66 -4.16
CA ASP A 176 -3.29 -11.28 -5.46
C ASP A 176 -3.09 -10.29 -6.61
N ILE A 177 -3.43 -9.01 -6.41
CA ILE A 177 -3.04 -7.93 -7.34
C ILE A 177 -1.58 -7.47 -7.14
N GLY A 178 -0.92 -8.04 -6.12
CA GLY A 178 0.46 -7.86 -5.66
C GLY A 178 1.44 -7.66 -6.79
#